data_AF-A0A4R7D250-F1
#
_entry.id   AF-A0A4R7D250-F1
#
_cell.length_a   1.000
_cell.length_b   1.000
_cell.length_c   1.000
_cell.angle_alpha   90.00
_cell.angle_beta   90.00
_cell.angle_gamma   90.00
#
_symmetry.space_group_name_H-M   'P 1'
#
loop_
_entity.id
_entity.type
_entity.pdbx_description
1 polymer ?
#
loop_
_entity_poly.entity_id
_entity_poly.type
_entity_poly.pdbx_seq_one_letter_code
_entity_poly.pdbx_strand_id
1 'polypeptide(L)'
;MELEELKSAWTQMSDELNHQKKLTNQIILDMTKQKYQNKFTTITKYETLGAVVCFVVAFFVLLNFSKLDTWYLQVCGVLTLSFLIVLPVMVLTTLKRLKNIDILNGSYKENLKFYLKTKNRLLRLQKIGIAVGFIALFFIVPVTSKIISNKNVFLTSLKTEQYIVFAITLIIMVFFCRWAYNGYLKITQSAQELIQELE
;
A
#
# COMPACT_ATOMS: atom_id res chain seq x y z
N MET A 1 53.06 34.60 19.01
CA MET A 1 52.22 33.49 18.51
C MET A 1 52.95 32.97 17.31
N GLU A 2 53.59 31.81 17.47
CA GLU A 2 54.49 31.25 16.48
C GLU A 2 53.69 30.87 15.22
N LEU A 3 54.21 31.15 14.04
CA LEU A 3 53.53 30.85 12.76
C LEU A 3 53.13 29.37 12.63
N GLU A 4 53.85 28.48 13.31
CA GLU A 4 53.53 27.05 13.41
C GLU A 4 52.27 26.77 14.23
N GLU A 5 52.02 27.51 15.32
CA GLU A 5 50.82 27.36 16.14
C GLU A 5 49.56 27.78 15.37
N LEU A 6 49.66 28.84 14.56
CA LEU A 6 48.58 29.31 13.69
C LEU A 6 48.26 28.30 12.56
N LYS A 7 49.29 27.69 11.98
CA LYS A 7 49.13 26.67 10.92
C LYS A 7 48.52 25.39 11.49
N SER A 8 48.95 24.98 12.68
CA SER A 8 48.37 23.86 13.43
C SER A 8 46.89 24.11 13.75
N ALA A 9 46.55 25.27 14.33
CA ALA A 9 45.18 25.62 14.66
C ALA A 9 44.25 25.68 13.43
N TRP A 10 44.74 26.18 12.29
CA TRP A 10 43.99 26.21 11.03
C TRP A 10 43.70 24.80 10.49
N THR A 11 44.68 23.91 10.56
CA THR A 11 44.52 22.53 10.09
C THR A 11 43.50 21.79 10.94
N GLN A 12 43.57 21.96 12.27
CA GLN A 12 42.65 21.36 13.23
C GLN A 12 41.21 21.88 13.05
N MET A 13 41.05 23.18 12.82
CA MET A 13 39.75 23.80 12.55
C MET A 13 39.16 23.34 11.20
N SER A 14 40.01 23.12 10.18
CA SER A 14 39.59 22.59 8.89
C SER A 14 39.11 21.12 9.01
N ASP A 15 39.81 20.31 9.79
CA ASP A 15 39.43 18.93 10.06
C ASP A 15 38.13 18.84 10.86
N GLU A 16 37.93 19.70 11.88
CA GLU A 16 36.65 19.79 12.60
C GLU A 16 35.49 20.24 11.69
N LEU A 17 35.72 21.19 10.78
CA LEU A 17 34.73 21.63 9.79
C LEU A 17 34.37 20.50 8.82
N ASN A 18 35.36 19.71 8.37
CA ASN A 18 35.13 18.54 7.52
C ASN A 18 34.35 17.46 8.28
N HIS A 19 34.68 17.23 9.55
CA HIS A 19 33.96 16.29 10.41
C HIS A 19 32.51 16.74 10.66
N GLN A 20 32.28 18.03 10.93
CA GLN A 20 30.95 18.60 11.09
C GLN A 20 30.13 18.56 9.80
N LYS A 21 30.73 18.81 8.64
CA LYS A 21 30.08 18.63 7.33
C LYS A 21 29.64 17.19 7.12
N LYS A 22 30.51 16.23 7.45
CA LYS A 22 30.21 14.80 7.35
C LYS A 22 29.07 14.38 8.27
N LEU A 23 29.09 14.82 9.53
CA LEU A 23 28.01 14.60 10.50
C LEU A 23 26.70 15.25 10.06
N THR A 24 26.74 16.50 9.60
CA THR A 24 25.55 17.22 9.12
C THR A 24 24.93 16.53 7.90
N ASN A 25 25.75 16.12 6.93
CA ASN A 25 25.27 15.36 5.78
C ASN A 25 24.66 14.03 6.20
N GLN A 26 25.26 13.33 7.17
CA GLN A 26 24.73 12.07 7.69
C GLN A 26 23.39 12.29 8.42
N ILE A 27 23.26 13.33 9.23
CA ILE A 27 22.02 13.70 9.91
C ILE A 27 20.92 14.06 8.90
N ILE A 28 21.24 14.84 7.86
CA ILE A 28 20.27 15.20 6.80
C ILE A 28 19.79 13.95 6.07
N LEU A 29 20.71 13.03 5.74
CA LEU A 29 20.40 11.76 5.10
C LEU A 29 19.51 10.86 5.97
N ASP A 30 19.83 10.72 7.25
CA ASP A 30 19.06 9.92 8.20
C ASP A 30 17.66 10.53 8.45
N MET A 31 17.56 11.85 8.54
CA MET A 31 16.30 12.57 8.64
C MET A 31 15.42 12.37 7.39
N THR A 32 16.01 12.40 6.20
CA THR A 32 15.29 12.15 4.93
C THR A 32 14.82 10.69 4.84
N LYS A 33 15.67 9.73 5.22
CA LYS A 33 15.30 8.31 5.32
C LYS A 33 14.16 8.10 6.31
N GLN A 34 14.21 8.75 7.48
CA GLN A 34 13.16 8.64 8.50
C GLN A 34 11.84 9.25 8.02
N LYS A 35 11.86 10.44 7.40
CA LYS A 35 10.66 11.06 6.80
C LYS A 35 10.05 10.18 5.72
N TYR A 36 10.89 9.59 4.85
CA TYR A 36 10.48 8.63 3.84
C TYR A 36 9.80 7.41 4.47
N GLN A 37 10.47 6.75 5.42
CA GLN A 37 9.94 5.55 6.08
C GLN A 37 8.66 5.84 6.87
N ASN A 38 8.53 7.01 7.50
CA ASN A 38 7.32 7.39 8.21
C ASN A 38 6.11 7.53 7.28
N LYS A 39 6.27 8.13 6.09
CA LYS A 39 5.18 8.22 5.09
C LYS A 39 4.67 6.83 4.69
N PHE A 40 5.57 5.89 4.41
CA PHE A 40 5.18 4.51 4.07
C PHE A 40 4.66 3.71 5.26
N THR A 41 5.13 3.99 6.48
CA THR A 41 4.66 3.31 7.69
C THR A 41 3.22 3.66 8.00
N THR A 42 2.80 4.91 7.81
CA THR A 42 1.38 5.31 7.95
C THR A 42 0.49 4.59 6.95
N ILE A 43 0.86 4.53 5.66
CA ILE A 43 0.11 3.75 4.66
C ILE A 43 0.07 2.27 5.04
N THR A 44 1.21 1.70 5.41
CA THR A 44 1.32 0.28 5.73
C THR A 44 0.42 -0.08 6.91
N LYS A 45 0.25 0.80 7.91
CA LYS A 45 -0.69 0.58 9.01
C LYS A 45 -2.14 0.51 8.51
N TYR A 46 -2.57 1.45 7.68
CA TYR A 46 -3.92 1.44 7.10
C TYR A 46 -4.18 0.19 6.24
N GLU A 47 -3.21 -0.20 5.41
CA GLU A 47 -3.33 -1.43 4.61
C GLU A 47 -3.28 -2.70 5.46
N THR A 48 -2.49 -2.71 6.54
CA THR A 48 -2.46 -3.87 7.45
C THR A 48 -3.81 -4.04 8.14
N LEU A 49 -4.43 -2.95 8.59
CA LEU A 49 -5.80 -2.98 9.13
C LEU A 49 -6.80 -3.49 8.10
N GLY A 50 -6.74 -2.98 6.86
CA GLY A 50 -7.58 -3.46 5.76
C GLY A 50 -7.37 -4.95 5.46
N ALA A 51 -6.12 -5.40 5.40
CA ALA A 51 -5.76 -6.80 5.18
C ALA A 51 -6.27 -7.72 6.30
N VAL A 52 -6.19 -7.29 7.57
CA VAL A 52 -6.76 -8.05 8.70
C VAL A 52 -8.27 -8.22 8.51
N VAL A 53 -8.98 -7.15 8.13
CA VAL A 53 -10.43 -7.26 7.84
C VAL A 53 -10.68 -8.23 6.69
N CYS A 54 -9.90 -8.17 5.60
CA CYS A 54 -10.02 -9.12 4.50
C CYS A 54 -9.79 -10.58 4.94
N PHE A 55 -8.81 -10.84 5.79
CA PHE A 55 -8.54 -12.19 6.31
C PHE A 55 -9.63 -12.69 7.26
N VAL A 56 -10.18 -11.83 8.12
CA VAL A 56 -11.31 -12.17 9.00
C VAL A 56 -12.53 -12.55 8.16
N VAL A 57 -12.83 -11.77 7.12
CA VAL A 57 -13.94 -12.08 6.20
C VAL A 57 -13.67 -13.38 5.43
N ALA A 58 -12.44 -13.59 4.94
CA ALA A 58 -12.07 -14.83 4.27
C ALA A 58 -12.24 -16.05 5.19
N PHE A 59 -11.82 -15.93 6.45
CA PHE A 59 -11.99 -16.98 7.45
C PHE A 59 -13.48 -17.27 7.72
N PHE A 60 -14.31 -16.23 7.84
CA PHE A 60 -15.76 -16.38 7.99
C PHE A 60 -16.41 -17.11 6.79
N VAL A 61 -15.98 -16.78 5.57
CA VAL A 61 -16.44 -17.44 4.34
C VAL A 61 -16.00 -18.91 4.31
N LEU A 62 -14.76 -19.23 4.73
CA LEU A 62 -14.28 -20.61 4.82
C LEU A 62 -15.10 -21.46 5.79
N LEU A 63 -15.42 -20.95 6.97
CA LEU A 63 -16.24 -21.68 7.96
C LEU A 63 -17.66 -21.97 7.46
N ASN A 64 -18.21 -21.06 6.64
CA ASN A 64 -19.55 -21.19 6.07
C ASN A 64 -19.54 -21.74 4.64
N PHE A 65 -18.41 -22.22 4.14
CA PHE A 65 -18.27 -22.68 2.75
C PHE A 65 -19.15 -23.90 2.47
N SER A 66 -19.43 -24.71 3.49
CA SER A 66 -20.35 -25.84 3.43
C SER A 66 -21.80 -25.45 3.07
N LYS A 67 -22.21 -24.19 3.28
CA LYS A 67 -23.53 -23.68 2.87
C LYS A 67 -23.63 -23.39 1.38
N LEU A 68 -22.52 -23.43 0.64
CA LEU A 68 -22.50 -23.22 -0.81
C LEU A 68 -22.82 -24.57 -1.49
N ASP A 69 -24.10 -24.91 -1.53
CA ASP A 69 -24.57 -26.23 -2.00
C ASP A 69 -24.43 -26.44 -3.52
N THR A 70 -24.24 -25.36 -4.29
CA THR A 70 -24.23 -25.40 -5.76
C THR A 70 -22.86 -25.08 -6.35
N TRP A 71 -22.52 -25.73 -7.47
CA TRP A 71 -21.21 -25.61 -8.12
C TRP A 71 -20.86 -24.16 -8.49
N TYR A 72 -21.82 -23.38 -9.01
CA TYR A 72 -21.59 -21.98 -9.38
C TYR A 72 -21.33 -21.09 -8.16
N LEU A 73 -21.98 -21.36 -7.01
CA LEU A 73 -21.72 -20.64 -5.76
C LEU A 73 -20.38 -21.01 -5.14
N GLN A 74 -19.97 -22.28 -5.27
CA GLN A 74 -18.64 -22.72 -4.85
C GLN A 74 -17.54 -22.02 -5.65
N VAL A 75 -17.68 -21.91 -6.98
CA VAL A 75 -16.75 -21.15 -7.83
C VAL A 75 -16.68 -19.68 -7.40
N CYS A 76 -17.83 -19.03 -7.17
CA CYS A 76 -17.88 -17.65 -6.67
C CYS A 76 -17.19 -17.52 -5.30
N GLY A 77 -17.37 -18.51 -4.41
CA GLY A 77 -16.74 -18.56 -3.10
C GLY A 77 -15.22 -18.67 -3.19
N VAL A 78 -14.69 -19.57 -4.04
CA VAL A 78 -13.25 -19.72 -4.28
C VAL A 78 -12.66 -18.44 -4.87
N LEU A 79 -13.31 -17.83 -5.86
CA LEU A 79 -12.86 -16.58 -6.46
C LEU A 79 -12.83 -15.44 -5.42
N THR A 80 -13.84 -15.36 -4.57
CA THR A 80 -13.92 -14.37 -3.49
C THR A 80 -12.80 -14.56 -2.46
N LEU A 81 -12.54 -15.80 -2.05
CA LEU A 81 -11.45 -16.13 -1.13
C LEU A 81 -10.09 -15.81 -1.71
N SER A 82 -9.86 -16.20 -2.96
CA SER A 82 -8.62 -15.88 -3.68
C SER A 82 -8.41 -14.36 -3.73
N PHE A 83 -9.44 -13.60 -4.07
CA PHE A 83 -9.36 -12.14 -4.09
C PHE A 83 -9.03 -11.54 -2.71
N LEU A 84 -9.72 -11.98 -1.65
CA LEU A 84 -9.52 -11.50 -0.28
C LEU A 84 -8.13 -11.82 0.28
N ILE A 85 -7.42 -12.82 -0.25
CA ILE A 85 -6.10 -13.20 0.23
C ILE A 85 -4.99 -12.65 -0.68
N VAL A 86 -5.12 -12.86 -1.98
CA VAL A 86 -4.06 -12.57 -2.97
C VAL A 86 -3.80 -11.05 -3.06
N LEU A 87 -4.86 -10.24 -3.07
CA LEU A 87 -4.73 -8.79 -3.22
C LEU A 87 -4.02 -8.13 -2.03
N PRO A 88 -4.44 -8.30 -0.76
CA PRO A 88 -3.76 -7.67 0.37
C PRO A 88 -2.32 -8.17 0.51
N VAL A 89 -2.03 -9.44 0.24
CA VAL A 89 -0.65 -9.97 0.26
C VAL A 89 0.23 -9.28 -0.79
N MET A 90 -0.26 -9.08 -2.01
CA MET A 90 0.50 -8.38 -3.05
C MET A 90 0.75 -6.90 -2.73
N VAL A 91 -0.24 -6.21 -2.15
CA VAL A 91 -0.10 -4.80 -1.77
C VAL A 91 0.90 -4.64 -0.63
N LEU A 92 0.77 -5.44 0.43
CA LEU A 92 1.67 -5.40 1.60
C LEU A 92 3.12 -5.74 1.22
N THR A 93 3.33 -6.75 0.37
CA THR A 93 4.69 -7.10 -0.08
C THR A 93 5.34 -5.98 -0.90
N THR A 94 4.57 -5.30 -1.76
CA THR A 94 5.07 -4.17 -2.55
C THR A 94 5.36 -2.95 -1.67
N LEU A 95 4.51 -2.66 -0.68
CA LEU A 95 4.75 -1.60 0.31
C LEU A 95 5.96 -1.87 1.18
N LYS A 96 6.15 -3.11 1.64
CA LYS A 96 7.34 -3.52 2.39
C LYS A 96 8.60 -3.31 1.57
N ARG A 97 8.58 -3.64 0.27
CA ARG A 97 9.71 -3.39 -0.64
C ARG A 97 10.02 -1.90 -0.78
N LEU A 98 9.01 -1.03 -0.91
CA LEU A 98 9.19 0.43 -0.94
C LEU A 98 9.79 0.96 0.35
N LYS A 99 9.24 0.56 1.50
CA LYS A 99 9.73 0.99 2.82
C LYS A 99 11.20 0.61 3.07
N ASN A 100 11.63 -0.55 2.58
CA ASN A 100 12.95 -1.12 2.84
C ASN A 100 14.01 -0.77 1.78
N ILE A 101 13.73 0.17 0.87
CA ILE A 101 14.74 0.67 -0.06
C ILE A 101 15.85 1.32 0.75
N ASP A 102 17.08 0.86 0.54
CA ASP A 102 18.25 1.46 1.17
C ASP A 102 18.67 2.68 0.36
N ILE A 103 18.07 3.83 0.69
CA ILE A 103 18.33 5.11 0.04
C ILE A 103 19.79 5.56 0.26
N LEU A 104 20.50 4.98 1.25
CA LEU A 104 21.80 5.46 1.73
C LEU A 104 23.01 4.68 1.19
N ASN A 105 22.90 3.37 0.94
CA ASN A 105 24.06 2.52 0.63
C ASN A 105 24.18 2.12 -0.85
N GLY A 106 23.64 2.93 -1.78
CA GLY A 106 23.65 2.62 -3.22
C GLY A 106 23.84 3.86 -4.09
N SER A 107 24.18 3.65 -5.37
CA SER A 107 24.23 4.75 -6.34
C SER A 107 22.87 5.42 -6.44
N TYR A 108 22.80 6.75 -6.27
CA TYR A 108 21.57 7.56 -6.34
C TYR A 108 20.69 7.18 -7.55
N LYS A 109 21.30 7.04 -8.73
CA LYS A 109 20.61 6.66 -9.98
C LYS A 109 19.97 5.27 -9.90
N GLU A 110 20.62 4.31 -9.26
CA GLU A 110 20.13 2.94 -9.12
C GLU A 110 18.96 2.88 -8.13
N ASN A 111 19.09 3.57 -7.00
CA ASN A 111 18.05 3.69 -5.98
C ASN A 111 16.81 4.39 -6.52
N LEU A 112 16.96 5.48 -7.27
CA LEU A 112 15.86 6.18 -7.93
C LEU A 112 15.18 5.29 -8.98
N LYS A 113 15.96 4.58 -9.81
CA LYS A 113 15.40 3.65 -10.81
C LYS A 113 14.61 2.52 -10.16
N PHE A 114 15.12 1.95 -9.06
CA PHE A 114 14.42 0.91 -8.30
C PHE A 114 13.15 1.45 -7.64
N TYR A 115 13.20 2.65 -7.06
CA TYR A 115 12.05 3.33 -6.48
C TYR A 115 10.95 3.56 -7.52
N LEU A 116 11.29 4.16 -8.67
CA LEU A 116 10.33 4.43 -9.74
C LEU A 116 9.67 3.15 -10.28
N LYS A 117 10.46 2.08 -10.45
CA LYS A 117 9.93 0.76 -10.86
C LYS A 117 8.94 0.20 -9.84
N THR A 118 9.27 0.29 -8.54
CA THR A 118 8.43 -0.25 -7.46
C THR A 118 7.18 0.60 -7.23
N LYS A 119 7.29 1.94 -7.31
CA LYS A 119 6.17 2.89 -7.33
C LYS A 119 5.19 2.57 -8.46
N ASN A 120 5.67 2.42 -9.69
CA ASN A 120 4.82 2.09 -10.83
C ASN A 120 4.12 0.75 -10.66
N ARG A 121 4.79 -0.26 -10.08
CA ARG A 121 4.17 -1.54 -9.74
C ARG A 121 3.05 -1.37 -8.71
N LEU A 122 3.26 -0.59 -7.65
CA LEU A 122 2.25 -0.32 -6.63
C LEU A 122 1.02 0.38 -7.25
N LEU A 123 1.23 1.43 -8.04
CA LEU A 123 0.12 2.17 -8.67
C LEU A 123 -0.66 1.32 -9.68
N ARG A 124 0.02 0.43 -10.43
CA ARG A 124 -0.66 -0.54 -11.31
C ARG A 124 -1.46 -1.55 -10.50
N LEU A 125 -0.90 -2.09 -9.41
CA LEU A 125 -1.61 -3.01 -8.52
C LEU A 125 -2.85 -2.36 -7.92
N GLN A 126 -2.80 -1.09 -7.54
CA GLN A 126 -3.97 -0.35 -7.05
C GLN A 126 -5.03 -0.16 -8.15
N LYS A 127 -4.65 0.24 -9.37
CA LYS A 127 -5.59 0.35 -10.50
C LYS A 127 -6.26 -0.98 -10.85
N ILE A 128 -5.46 -2.05 -10.96
CA ILE A 128 -5.97 -3.40 -11.23
C ILE A 128 -6.83 -3.85 -10.06
N GLY A 129 -6.41 -3.60 -8.82
CA GLY A 129 -7.16 -3.95 -7.62
C GLY A 129 -8.53 -3.26 -7.55
N ILE A 130 -8.61 -1.99 -7.95
CA ILE A 130 -9.90 -1.28 -8.08
C ILE A 130 -10.78 -1.95 -9.14
N ALA A 131 -10.25 -2.19 -10.35
CA ALA A 131 -11.00 -2.80 -11.44
C ALA A 131 -11.48 -4.23 -11.09
N VAL A 132 -10.58 -5.07 -10.57
CA VAL A 132 -10.91 -6.42 -10.11
C VAL A 132 -11.85 -6.37 -8.92
N GLY A 133 -11.74 -5.38 -8.03
CA GLY A 133 -12.67 -5.17 -6.92
C GLY A 133 -14.11 -4.93 -7.37
N PHE A 134 -14.33 -4.14 -8.44
CA PHE A 134 -15.66 -3.98 -9.02
C PHE A 134 -16.21 -5.31 -9.58
N ILE A 135 -15.37 -6.08 -10.25
CA ILE A 135 -15.76 -7.41 -10.75
C ILE A 135 -16.03 -8.37 -9.59
N ALA A 136 -15.20 -8.34 -8.54
CA ALA A 136 -15.31 -9.18 -7.36
C ALA A 136 -16.63 -8.96 -6.62
N LEU A 137 -17.19 -7.76 -6.69
CA LEU A 137 -18.48 -7.43 -6.08
C LEU A 137 -19.62 -8.33 -6.62
N PHE A 138 -19.58 -8.69 -7.91
CA PHE A 138 -20.54 -9.64 -8.51
C PHE A 138 -20.44 -11.06 -7.95
N PHE A 139 -19.27 -11.46 -7.43
CA PHE A 139 -19.07 -12.76 -6.81
C PHE A 139 -19.32 -12.72 -5.30
N ILE A 140 -18.96 -11.62 -4.64
CA ILE A 140 -19.13 -11.42 -3.19
C ILE A 140 -20.61 -11.36 -2.81
N VAL A 141 -21.45 -10.68 -3.60
CA VAL A 141 -22.88 -10.53 -3.29
C VAL A 141 -23.64 -11.86 -3.24
N PRO A 142 -23.53 -12.77 -4.24
CA PRO A 142 -24.14 -14.09 -4.16
C PRO A 142 -23.62 -14.94 -2.98
N VAL A 143 -22.30 -14.90 -2.72
CA VAL A 143 -21.67 -15.67 -1.64
C VAL A 143 -22.17 -15.22 -0.27
N THR A 144 -22.14 -13.91 -0.02
CA THR A 144 -22.60 -13.34 1.26
C THR A 144 -24.10 -13.52 1.48
N SER A 145 -24.92 -13.33 0.44
CA SER A 145 -26.37 -13.54 0.52
C SER A 145 -26.73 -15.00 0.82
N LYS A 146 -26.04 -15.98 0.22
CA LYS A 146 -26.22 -17.39 0.54
C LYS A 146 -25.78 -17.71 1.97
N ILE A 147 -24.63 -17.20 2.42
CA ILE A 147 -24.11 -17.49 3.76
C ILE A 147 -24.97 -16.89 4.88
N ILE A 148 -25.44 -15.65 4.71
CA ILE A 148 -26.17 -14.89 5.75
C ILE A 148 -27.67 -15.17 5.71
N SER A 149 -28.28 -15.13 4.52
CA SER A 149 -29.74 -15.21 4.36
C SER A 149 -30.23 -16.56 3.84
N ASN A 150 -29.33 -17.50 3.53
CA ASN A 150 -29.63 -18.75 2.82
C ASN A 150 -30.41 -18.55 1.51
N LYS A 151 -30.29 -17.35 0.90
CA LYS A 151 -30.99 -16.99 -0.33
C LYS A 151 -30.05 -17.11 -1.53
N ASN A 152 -30.53 -17.79 -2.56
CA ASN A 152 -29.86 -17.84 -3.85
C ASN A 152 -30.22 -16.59 -4.64
N VAL A 153 -29.31 -15.62 -4.72
CA VAL A 153 -29.51 -14.36 -5.47
C VAL A 153 -29.79 -14.60 -6.96
N PHE A 154 -29.28 -15.70 -7.51
CA PHE A 154 -29.53 -16.09 -8.89
C PHE A 154 -30.97 -16.59 -9.14
N LEU A 155 -31.64 -17.10 -8.11
CA LEU A 155 -32.98 -17.71 -8.22
C LEU A 155 -34.06 -16.85 -7.56
N THR A 156 -33.69 -15.95 -6.65
CA THR A 156 -34.60 -15.07 -5.93
C THR A 156 -34.57 -13.69 -6.57
N SER A 157 -35.73 -13.17 -7.00
CA SER A 157 -35.83 -11.79 -7.47
C SER A 157 -35.40 -10.83 -6.36
N LEU A 158 -34.44 -9.97 -6.68
CA LEU A 158 -34.01 -8.91 -5.78
C LEU A 158 -35.17 -7.93 -5.57
N LYS A 159 -35.43 -7.57 -4.31
CA LYS A 159 -36.43 -6.54 -3.99
C LYS A 159 -35.91 -5.16 -4.39
N THR A 160 -36.80 -4.21 -4.65
CA THR A 160 -36.45 -2.80 -4.99
C THR A 160 -35.49 -2.18 -3.95
N GLU A 161 -35.69 -2.48 -2.68
CA GLU A 161 -34.80 -2.04 -1.58
C GLU A 161 -33.36 -2.53 -1.74
N GLN A 162 -33.16 -3.78 -2.19
CA GLN A 162 -31.83 -4.36 -2.37
C GLN A 162 -31.09 -3.73 -3.56
N TYR A 163 -31.80 -3.36 -4.62
CA TYR A 163 -31.23 -2.59 -5.73
C TYR A 163 -30.78 -1.19 -5.30
N ILE A 164 -31.57 -0.51 -4.46
CA ILE A 164 -31.21 0.81 -3.93
C ILE A 164 -29.94 0.72 -3.08
N VAL A 165 -29.86 -0.25 -2.15
CA VAL A 165 -28.67 -0.47 -1.31
C VAL A 165 -27.45 -0.82 -2.16
N PHE A 166 -27.61 -1.67 -3.18
CA PHE A 166 -26.53 -2.01 -4.11
C PHE A 166 -26.02 -0.79 -4.88
N ALA A 167 -26.91 0.06 -5.39
CA ALA A 167 -26.55 1.29 -6.09
C ALA A 167 -25.80 2.27 -5.17
N ILE A 168 -26.28 2.48 -3.93
CA ILE A 168 -25.60 3.32 -2.94
C ILE A 168 -24.20 2.76 -2.63
N THR A 169 -24.08 1.44 -2.47
CA THR A 169 -22.80 0.77 -2.21
C THR A 169 -21.80 1.02 -3.35
N LEU A 170 -22.25 0.95 -4.61
CA LEU A 170 -21.40 1.25 -5.76
C LEU A 170 -20.92 2.71 -5.78
N ILE A 171 -21.79 3.67 -5.47
CA ILE A 171 -21.41 5.10 -5.43
C ILE A 171 -20.36 5.34 -4.34
N ILE A 172 -20.60 4.81 -3.14
CA ILE A 172 -19.66 4.90 -2.01
C ILE A 172 -18.33 4.25 -2.38
N MET A 173 -18.35 3.08 -2.99
CA MET A 173 -17.15 2.37 -3.43
C MET A 173 -16.33 3.21 -4.43
N VAL A 174 -16.96 3.81 -5.43
CA VAL A 174 -16.27 4.68 -6.41
C VAL A 174 -15.57 5.85 -5.70
N PHE A 175 -16.25 6.48 -4.74
CA PHE A 175 -15.67 7.57 -3.96
C PHE A 175 -14.45 7.11 -3.16
N PHE A 176 -14.56 6.00 -2.42
CA PHE A 176 -13.45 5.44 -1.64
C PHE A 176 -12.28 5.00 -2.51
N CYS A 177 -12.52 4.32 -3.63
CA CYS A 177 -11.47 3.91 -4.56
C CYS A 177 -10.70 5.12 -5.11
N ARG A 178 -11.41 6.20 -5.47
CA ARG A 178 -10.79 7.43 -5.97
C ARG A 178 -9.98 8.14 -4.87
N TRP A 179 -10.53 8.21 -3.66
CA TRP A 179 -9.84 8.78 -2.51
C TRP A 179 -8.56 8.00 -2.15
N ALA A 180 -8.65 6.67 -2.07
CA ALA A 180 -7.52 5.81 -1.77
C ALA A 180 -6.42 5.94 -2.82
N TYR A 181 -6.76 5.83 -4.11
CA TYR A 181 -5.80 5.97 -5.21
C TYR A 181 -5.08 7.33 -5.19
N ASN A 182 -5.83 8.41 -4.95
CA ASN A 182 -5.24 9.75 -4.84
C ASN A 182 -4.30 9.87 -3.63
N GLY A 183 -4.61 9.21 -2.51
CA GLY A 183 -3.72 9.11 -1.35
C GLY A 183 -2.40 8.44 -1.68
N TYR A 184 -2.45 7.29 -2.38
CA TYR A 184 -1.27 6.58 -2.87
C TYR A 184 -0.41 7.44 -3.81
N LEU A 185 -1.05 8.13 -4.75
CA LEU A 185 -0.36 8.97 -5.71
C LEU A 185 0.37 10.13 -5.01
N LYS A 186 -0.30 10.83 -4.09
CA LYS A 186 0.30 11.92 -3.30
C LYS A 186 1.52 11.47 -2.51
N ILE A 187 1.43 10.33 -1.82
CA ILE A 187 2.52 9.87 -0.96
C ILE A 187 3.71 9.38 -1.78
N THR A 188 3.46 8.66 -2.88
CA THR A 188 4.53 8.21 -3.78
C THR A 188 5.15 9.35 -4.60
N GLN A 189 4.45 10.47 -4.77
CA GLN A 189 5.00 11.68 -5.39
C GLN A 189 5.87 12.45 -4.39
N SER A 190 5.36 12.69 -3.18
CA SER A 190 6.14 13.34 -2.11
C SER A 190 7.40 12.56 -1.73
N ALA A 191 7.35 11.22 -1.74
CA ALA A 191 8.54 10.40 -1.52
C ALA A 191 9.52 10.41 -2.70
N GLN A 192 9.06 10.75 -3.92
CA GLN A 192 9.95 10.95 -5.07
C GLN A 192 10.69 12.29 -4.95
N GLU A 193 9.99 13.35 -4.57
CA GLU A 193 10.56 14.68 -4.34
C GLU A 193 11.67 14.63 -3.29
N LEU A 194 11.44 13.93 -2.17
CA LEU A 194 12.47 13.72 -1.13
C LEU A 194 13.72 13.00 -1.63
N ILE A 195 13.61 12.14 -2.65
CA ILE A 195 14.77 11.49 -3.24
C ILE A 195 15.47 12.48 -4.18
N GLN A 196 14.74 13.26 -4.96
CA GLN A 196 15.30 14.27 -5.88
C GLN A 196 16.01 15.41 -5.14
N GLU A 197 15.59 15.76 -3.93
CA GLU A 197 16.29 16.73 -3.07
C GLU A 197 17.66 16.26 -2.55
N LEU A 198 17.99 14.97 -2.71
CA LEU A 198 19.29 14.40 -2.32
C LEU A 198 20.36 14.50 -3.43
N GLU A 199 19.99 15.03 -4.61
CA GLU A 199 20.91 15.38 -5.71
C GLU A 199 21.51 16.78 -5.49
#